data_AF-A0A662CCN2-F1
#
_entry.id   AF-A0A662CCN2-F1
#
_cell.length_a   1.000
_cell.length_b   1.000
_cell.length_c   1.000
_cell.angle_alpha   90.00
_cell.angle_beta   90.00
_cell.angle_gamma   90.00
#
_symmetry.space_group_name_H-M   'P 1'
#
loop_
_entity.id
_entity.type
_entity.pdbx_description
1 polymer ?
#
loop_
_entity_poly.entity_id
_entity_poly.type
_entity_poly.pdbx_seq_one_letter_code
_entity_poly.pdbx_strand_id
1 'polypeptide(L)'
;MREGAMLVVKEKRNRVQGLKDLLKGLLEKDVVKALLVPMRIPSGESFAHVLTREAALVDDAWPIPPVMTVQGARVVSKLTRKGPVDKPTAVVLRPCELRAMRELIKLNQVKPEGLLTISFDCQGPTL
;
A
#
# COMPACT_ATOMS: atom_id res chain seq x y z
N MET A 1 -17.30 16.56 2.60
CA MET A 1 -17.54 15.94 3.91
C MET A 1 -16.70 14.67 3.96
N ARG A 2 -15.64 14.62 4.77
CA ARG A 2 -14.81 13.39 4.91
C ARG A 2 -15.37 12.63 6.10
N GLU A 3 -16.07 11.54 5.86
CA GLU A 3 -16.41 10.59 6.91
C GLU A 3 -15.10 9.95 7.41
N GLY A 4 -14.79 10.17 8.68
CA GLY A 4 -13.65 9.54 9.34
C GLY A 4 -14.15 8.40 10.21
N ALA A 5 -13.64 7.19 9.98
CA ALA A 5 -13.84 6.06 10.89
C ALA A 5 -12.57 5.86 11.73
N MET A 6 -12.71 5.87 13.05
CA MET A 6 -11.61 5.55 13.96
C MET A 6 -11.61 4.04 14.23
N LEU A 7 -10.59 3.34 13.75
CA LEU A 7 -10.41 1.92 14.03
C LEU A 7 -9.63 1.74 15.33
N VAL A 8 -10.24 1.07 16.30
CA VAL A 8 -9.57 0.74 17.58
C VAL A 8 -8.63 -0.43 17.35
N VAL A 9 -7.32 -0.19 17.46
CA VAL A 9 -6.32 -1.26 17.44
C VAL A 9 -6.36 -1.97 18.79
N LYS A 10 -6.71 -3.26 18.78
CA LYS A 10 -6.95 -4.06 19.99
C LYS A 10 -5.69 -4.25 20.86
N GLU A 11 -4.50 -4.20 20.27
CA GLU A 11 -3.24 -4.35 21.00
C GLU A 11 -2.52 -3.03 21.27
N LYS A 12 -2.12 -2.84 22.54
CA LYS A 12 -1.21 -1.77 22.94
C LYS A 12 0.17 -2.02 22.31
N ARG A 13 0.46 -1.27 21.23
CA ARG A 13 1.81 -0.86 20.73
C ARG A 13 2.35 -1.47 19.43
N ASN A 14 1.67 -2.39 18.73
CA ASN A 14 2.16 -2.84 17.41
C ASN A 14 1.39 -2.20 16.23
N ARG A 15 1.83 -1.02 15.81
CA ARG A 15 1.25 -0.26 14.67
C ARG A 15 1.32 -1.05 13.37
N VAL A 16 2.37 -1.84 13.17
CA VAL A 16 2.56 -2.69 11.98
C VAL A 16 1.49 -3.76 11.97
N GLN A 17 1.29 -4.46 13.09
CA GLN A 17 0.28 -5.52 13.19
C GLN A 17 -1.13 -4.99 12.94
N GLY A 18 -1.52 -3.89 13.57
CA GLY A 18 -2.84 -3.29 13.34
C GLY A 18 -3.09 -2.92 11.88
N LEU A 19 -2.05 -2.50 11.15
CA LEU A 19 -2.16 -2.24 9.72
C LEU A 19 -2.21 -3.54 8.90
N LYS A 20 -1.48 -4.59 9.27
CA LYS A 20 -1.64 -5.92 8.65
C LYS A 20 -3.06 -6.45 8.82
N ASP A 21 -3.62 -6.36 10.02
CA ASP A 21 -4.98 -6.81 10.32
C ASP A 21 -6.02 -6.04 9.50
N LEU A 22 -5.83 -4.72 9.35
CA LEU A 22 -6.66 -3.90 8.47
C LEU A 22 -6.57 -4.37 7.01
N LEU A 23 -5.35 -4.55 6.50
CA LEU A 23 -5.12 -4.97 5.12
C LEU A 23 -5.69 -6.37 4.85
N LYS A 24 -5.50 -7.32 5.78
CA LYS A 24 -6.14 -8.64 5.74
C LYS A 24 -7.65 -8.51 5.71
N GLY A 25 -8.22 -7.72 6.61
CA GLY A 25 -9.66 -7.49 6.67
C GLY A 25 -10.23 -6.91 5.37
N LEU A 26 -9.46 -6.10 4.63
CA LEU A 26 -9.89 -5.59 3.32
C LEU A 26 -9.97 -6.69 2.26
N LEU A 27 -9.05 -7.66 2.27
CA LEU A 27 -9.09 -8.83 1.38
C LEU A 27 -10.18 -9.82 1.80
N GLU A 28 -10.26 -10.15 3.09
CA GLU A 28 -11.21 -11.14 3.63
C GLU A 28 -12.67 -10.69 3.46
N LYS A 29 -12.93 -9.39 3.62
CA LYS A 29 -14.26 -8.80 3.40
C LYS A 29 -14.54 -8.43 1.96
N ASP A 30 -13.64 -8.79 1.03
CA ASP A 30 -13.78 -8.57 -0.40
C ASP A 30 -13.94 -7.09 -0.82
N VAL A 31 -13.51 -6.16 0.04
CA VAL A 31 -13.49 -4.71 -0.23
C VAL A 31 -12.48 -4.42 -1.33
N VAL A 32 -11.36 -5.15 -1.33
CA VAL A 32 -10.35 -5.15 -2.38
C VAL A 32 -10.03 -6.58 -2.78
N LYS A 33 -9.67 -6.78 -4.05
CA LYS A 33 -9.30 -8.08 -4.62
C LYS A 33 -7.79 -8.30 -4.68
N ALA A 34 -7.01 -7.24 -4.48
CA ALA A 34 -5.55 -7.29 -4.47
C ALA A 34 -4.98 -6.18 -3.59
N LEU A 35 -3.77 -6.42 -3.09
CA LEU A 35 -2.98 -5.50 -2.28
C LEU A 35 -1.60 -5.33 -2.89
N LEU A 36 -1.19 -4.08 -3.10
CA LEU A 36 0.18 -3.70 -3.36
C LEU A 36 0.77 -3.15 -2.06
N VAL A 37 1.66 -3.91 -1.42
CA VAL A 37 2.24 -3.57 -0.12
C VAL A 37 3.75 -3.85 -0.12
N PRO A 38 4.57 -3.06 0.58
CA PRO A 38 5.96 -3.42 0.80
C PRO A 38 6.06 -4.70 1.64
N MET A 39 6.91 -5.62 1.21
CA MET A 39 7.26 -6.85 1.91
C MET A 39 8.77 -6.90 2.11
N ARG A 40 9.21 -7.51 3.21
CA ARG A 40 10.63 -7.75 3.43
C ARG A 40 11.08 -8.86 2.49
N ILE A 41 12.18 -8.66 1.78
CA ILE A 41 12.72 -9.71 0.92
C ILE A 41 13.42 -10.79 1.78
N PRO A 42 13.56 -12.04 1.29
CA PRO A 42 14.17 -13.12 2.07
C PRO A 42 15.60 -12.84 2.56
N SER A 43 16.37 -12.01 1.85
CA SER A 43 17.71 -11.60 2.29
C SER A 43 17.70 -10.65 3.50
N GLY A 44 16.54 -10.15 3.94
CA GLY A 44 16.35 -9.39 5.18
C GLY A 44 16.76 -7.91 5.14
N GLU A 45 17.59 -7.52 4.17
CA GLU A 45 18.22 -6.20 4.09
C GLU A 45 17.38 -5.15 3.33
N SER A 46 16.31 -5.56 2.66
CA SER A 46 15.57 -4.68 1.75
C SER A 46 14.08 -5.00 1.73
N PHE A 47 13.33 -4.12 1.08
CA PHE A 47 11.89 -4.23 0.91
C PHE A 47 11.55 -4.14 -0.57
N ALA A 48 10.57 -4.90 -1.02
CA ALA A 48 10.03 -4.84 -2.36
C ALA A 48 8.51 -4.64 -2.30
N HIS A 49 7.95 -3.93 -3.27
CA HIS A 49 6.50 -3.85 -3.41
C HIS A 49 6.00 -5.14 -4.04
N VAL A 50 5.10 -5.85 -3.36
CA VAL A 50 4.51 -7.09 -3.83
C VAL A 50 3.02 -6.88 -4.06
N LEU A 51 2.54 -7.36 -5.20
CA LEU A 51 1.12 -7.43 -5.51
C LEU A 51 0.62 -8.83 -5.12
N THR A 52 -0.22 -8.91 -4.10
CA THR A 52 -0.79 -10.17 -3.61
C THR A 52 -2.32 -10.14 -3.61
N ARG A 53 -2.92 -11.32 -3.76
CA ARG A 53 -4.36 -11.56 -3.54
C ARG A 53 -4.63 -12.43 -2.31
N GLU A 54 -3.55 -12.97 -1.72
CA GLU A 54 -3.62 -13.96 -0.66
C GLU A 54 -3.46 -13.27 0.68
N ALA A 55 -4.48 -13.40 1.55
CA ALA A 55 -4.46 -12.82 2.89
C ALA A 55 -3.32 -13.39 3.75
N ALA A 56 -2.93 -14.66 3.54
CA ALA A 56 -1.81 -15.28 4.24
C ALA A 56 -0.48 -14.55 4.01
N LEU A 57 -0.22 -14.08 2.78
CA LEU A 57 1.01 -13.34 2.46
C LEU A 57 1.07 -11.95 3.12
N VAL A 58 -0.05 -11.44 3.65
CA VAL A 58 -0.07 -10.16 4.37
C VAL A 58 0.65 -10.27 5.73
N ASP A 59 0.83 -11.47 6.28
CA ASP A 59 1.60 -11.67 7.51
C ASP A 59 3.07 -11.29 7.33
N ASP A 60 3.63 -11.44 6.13
CA ASP A 60 5.00 -11.04 5.80
C ASP A 60 5.10 -9.59 5.32
N ALA A 61 3.96 -8.91 5.16
CA ALA A 61 3.94 -7.51 4.76
C ALA A 61 4.58 -6.62 5.83
N TRP A 62 5.25 -5.58 5.38
CA TRP A 62 5.75 -4.51 6.23
C TRP A 62 5.22 -3.18 5.68
N PRO A 63 3.96 -2.80 6.01
CA PRO A 63 3.29 -1.68 5.36
C PRO A 63 3.95 -0.31 5.58
N ILE A 64 4.76 -0.19 6.65
CA ILE A 64 5.49 1.03 7.03
C ILE A 64 7.00 0.74 7.11
N PRO A 65 7.67 0.42 5.98
CA PRO A 65 9.08 0.03 6.01
C PRO A 65 9.95 1.20 6.47
N PRO A 66 11.05 0.97 7.21
CA PRO A 66 11.94 2.05 7.64
C PRO A 66 12.66 2.68 6.45
N VAL A 67 13.11 1.85 5.51
CA VAL A 67 13.87 2.25 4.31
C VAL A 67 12.98 2.34 3.07
N MET A 68 13.37 3.18 2.11
CA MET A 68 12.67 3.35 0.84
C MET A 68 13.56 2.90 -0.32
N THR A 69 13.31 1.70 -0.83
CA THR A 69 14.15 1.05 -1.86
C THR A 69 13.67 1.39 -3.27
N VAL A 70 12.36 1.43 -3.47
CA VAL A 70 11.71 1.74 -4.74
C VAL A 70 10.57 2.72 -4.49
N GLN A 71 10.48 3.73 -5.35
CA GLN A 71 9.39 4.70 -5.36
C GLN A 71 8.06 4.03 -5.73
N GLY A 72 7.13 3.93 -4.76
CA GLY A 72 5.83 3.27 -4.91
C GLY A 72 4.98 3.82 -6.05
N ALA A 73 5.02 5.14 -6.31
CA ALA A 73 4.30 5.74 -7.44
C ALA A 73 4.72 5.16 -8.81
N ARG A 74 6.01 4.82 -8.95
CA ARG A 74 6.54 4.20 -10.16
C ARG A 74 6.06 2.76 -10.32
N VAL A 75 5.88 2.04 -9.21
CA VAL A 75 5.29 0.70 -9.20
C VAL A 75 3.83 0.78 -9.63
N VAL A 76 3.07 1.73 -9.10
CA VAL A 76 1.66 1.97 -9.48
C VAL A 76 1.55 2.35 -10.96
N SER A 77 2.41 3.21 -11.49
CA SER A 77 2.43 3.54 -12.92
C SER A 77 2.65 2.31 -13.80
N LYS A 78 3.55 1.40 -13.40
CA LYS A 78 3.74 0.11 -14.10
C LYS A 78 2.51 -0.78 -13.99
N LEU A 79 1.86 -0.83 -12.82
CA LEU A 79 0.64 -1.61 -12.59
C LEU A 79 -0.48 -1.17 -13.52
N THR A 80 -0.67 0.15 -13.69
CA THR A 80 -1.74 0.72 -14.53
C THR A 80 -1.31 0.99 -15.97
N ARG A 81 -0.15 0.47 -16.41
CA ARG A 81 0.41 0.76 -17.73
C ARG A 81 -0.50 0.30 -18.88
N LYS A 82 -1.22 -0.81 -18.68
CA LYS A 82 -2.15 -1.40 -19.66
C LYS A 82 -3.58 -0.83 -19.55
N GLY A 83 -3.81 0.14 -18.66
CA GLY A 83 -5.13 0.69 -18.39
C GLY A 83 -5.46 0.69 -16.90
N PRO A 84 -6.68 1.11 -16.55
CA PRO A 84 -7.19 1.01 -15.19
C PRO A 84 -7.17 -0.42 -14.67
N VAL A 85 -7.18 -0.58 -13.35
CA VAL A 85 -7.22 -1.91 -12.75
C VAL A 85 -8.68 -2.37 -12.68
N ASP A 86 -9.00 -3.49 -13.33
CA ASP A 86 -10.38 -4.01 -13.40
C ASP A 86 -10.95 -4.41 -12.03
N LYS A 87 -10.06 -4.79 -11.11
CA LYS A 87 -10.42 -5.24 -9.77
C LYS A 87 -9.96 -4.20 -8.72
N PRO A 88 -10.80 -3.82 -7.75
CA PRO A 88 -10.42 -2.91 -6.69
C PRO A 88 -9.13 -3.37 -6.01
N THR A 89 -8.08 -2.56 -6.09
CA THR A 89 -6.75 -2.90 -5.62
C THR A 89 -6.28 -1.84 -4.65
N ALA A 90 -5.98 -2.23 -3.41
CA ALA A 90 -5.42 -1.30 -2.44
C ALA A 90 -3.91 -1.15 -2.63
N VAL A 91 -3.43 0.08 -2.57
CA VAL A 91 -2.01 0.43 -2.69
C VAL A 91 -1.57 1.19 -1.44
N VAL A 92 -0.58 0.65 -0.74
CA VAL A 92 -0.02 1.30 0.45
C VAL A 92 1.16 2.16 0.03
N LEU A 93 1.04 3.48 0.21
CA LEU A 93 2.00 4.48 -0.25
C LEU A 93 2.36 5.45 0.87
N ARG A 94 3.63 5.82 0.97
CA ARG A 94 4.09 6.94 1.79
C ARG A 94 3.49 8.26 1.26
N PRO A 95 3.41 9.32 2.07
CA PRO A 95 2.89 10.62 1.63
C PRO A 95 3.63 11.21 0.43
N CYS A 96 4.96 11.05 0.36
CA CYS A 96 5.77 11.50 -0.77
C CYS A 96 5.45 10.73 -2.05
N GLU A 97 5.20 9.42 -1.95
CA GLU A 97 4.83 8.55 -3.07
C GLU A 97 3.41 8.86 -3.55
N LEU A 98 2.48 9.13 -2.63
CA LEU A 98 1.13 9.54 -2.99
C LEU A 98 1.13 10.89 -3.75
N ARG A 99 1.98 11.85 -3.34
CA ARG A 99 2.17 13.10 -4.07
C ARG A 99 2.75 12.84 -5.47
N ALA A 100 3.78 12.01 -5.58
CA ALA A 100 4.35 11.62 -6.87
C ALA A 100 3.30 10.92 -7.77
N MET A 101 2.48 10.03 -7.21
CA MET A 101 1.38 9.37 -7.92
C MET A 101 0.38 10.40 -8.46
N ARG A 102 0.04 11.45 -7.70
CA ARG A 102 -0.84 12.53 -8.17
C ARG A 102 -0.26 13.28 -9.37
N GLU A 103 1.05 13.53 -9.39
CA GLU A 103 1.68 14.14 -10.56
C GLU A 103 1.68 13.19 -11.77
N LEU A 104 1.91 11.90 -11.56
CA LEU A 104 1.82 10.89 -12.63
C LEU A 104 0.39 10.73 -13.19
N ILE A 105 -0.64 10.94 -12.37
CA ILE A 105 -2.03 10.99 -12.83
C ILE A 105 -2.24 12.17 -13.78
N LYS A 106 -1.71 13.36 -13.46
CA LYS A 106 -1.81 14.54 -14.35
C LYS A 106 -1.14 14.32 -15.70
N LEU A 107 -0.03 13.56 -15.71
CA LEU A 107 0.68 13.16 -16.92
C LEU A 107 0.05 11.94 -17.63
N ASN A 108 -1.10 11.46 -17.16
CA ASN A 108 -1.80 10.29 -17.69
C ASN A 108 -0.98 8.98 -17.64
N GLN A 109 0.07 8.93 -16.80
CA GLN A 109 0.96 7.77 -16.61
C GLN A 109 0.45 6.81 -15.51
N VAL A 110 -0.55 7.24 -14.75
CA VAL A 110 -1.27 6.43 -13.75
C VAL A 110 -2.76 6.57 -14.00
N LYS A 111 -3.48 5.44 -14.00
CA LYS A 111 -4.93 5.38 -14.06
C LYS A 111 -5.49 5.16 -12.66
N PRO A 112 -6.09 6.18 -12.01
CA PRO A 112 -6.53 6.06 -10.63
C PRO A 112 -7.76 5.15 -10.45
N GLU A 113 -8.47 4.83 -11.53
CA GLU A 113 -9.68 4.04 -11.47
C GLU A 113 -9.36 2.59 -11.04
N GLY A 114 -10.13 2.08 -10.07
CA GLY A 114 -9.89 0.78 -9.45
C GLY A 114 -8.83 0.76 -8.34
N LEU A 115 -8.20 1.90 -8.01
CA LEU A 115 -7.20 1.98 -6.95
C LEU A 115 -7.78 2.55 -5.64
N LEU A 116 -7.57 1.82 -4.54
CA LEU A 116 -7.79 2.31 -3.18
C LEU A 116 -6.43 2.74 -2.58
N THR A 117 -6.19 4.03 -2.45
CA THR A 117 -4.92 4.53 -1.91
C THR A 117 -4.95 4.61 -0.38
N ILE A 118 -4.00 3.93 0.26
CA ILE A 118 -3.81 3.94 1.72
C ILE A 118 -2.47 4.62 1.99
N SER A 119 -2.47 5.62 2.86
CA SER A 119 -1.27 6.31 3.27
C SER A 119 -1.18 6.43 4.78
N PHE A 120 0.03 6.70 5.26
CA PHE A 120 0.35 6.79 6.68
C PHE A 120 1.26 8.00 6.91
N ASP A 121 1.32 8.48 8.14
CA ASP A 121 2.23 9.58 8.48
C ASP A 121 3.68 9.07 8.53
N CYS A 122 4.56 9.67 7.74
CA CYS A 122 5.94 9.23 7.55
C CYS A 122 6.89 10.40 7.81
N GLN A 123 7.78 10.26 8.78
CA GLN A 123 8.78 11.27 9.16
C GLN A 123 9.98 11.34 8.19
N GLY A 124 9.83 10.81 6.98
CA GLY A 124 10.93 10.56 6.05
C GLY A 124 11.52 9.13 6.15
N PRO A 125 12.32 8.70 5.16
CA PRO A 125 13.06 7.45 5.24
C PRO A 125 14.23 7.59 6.22
N THR A 126 14.39 6.61 7.10
CA THR A 126 15.63 6.47 7.88
C THR A 126 16.59 5.63 7.03
N LEU A 127 17.82 6.13 6.84
CA LEU A 127 18.89 5.43 6.12
C LEU A 127 19.16 4.06 6.72
#